data_AF-A0A353ESP6-F1
#
_entry.id   AF-A0A353ESP6-F1
#
_cell.length_a   1.000
_cell.length_b   1.000
_cell.length_c   1.000
_cell.angle_alpha   90.00
_cell.angle_beta   90.00
_cell.angle_gamma   90.00
#
_symmetry.space_group_name_H-M   'P 1'
#
loop_
_entity.id
_entity.type
_entity.pdbx_description
1 polymer ?
#
loop_
_entity_poly.entity_id
_entity_poly.type
_entity_poly.pdbx_seq_one_letter_code
_entity_poly.pdbx_strand_id
1 'polypeptide(L)'
;MLIRFDLSQIPTGAAIDSASLELFAEAIEYPSSPAIHCYRVTQDWVEGSKLHEWDGTADGATWISRGPGMANWTTAGGTFAEEVCSTNVAVGQKSSCDVKSAVQKWANGTAPNYGLMCRNEIEWANGMLFTSSEGANAANRPKLTVNYNGGSGTPPPSDADGDGVADGSDNCPSVSNANQLNTDGDAQGNVCDADDDNDGVA
;
A
#
# COMPACT_ATOMS: atom_id res chain seq x y z
N MET A 1 2.54 2.58 15.01
CA MET A 1 2.43 1.42 14.09
C MET A 1 2.28 1.93 12.67
N LEU A 2 3.12 1.44 11.75
CA LEU A 2 2.92 1.61 10.31
C LEU A 2 2.07 0.47 9.77
N ILE A 3 1.16 0.78 8.85
CA ILE A 3 0.30 -0.23 8.23
C ILE A 3 -0.02 0.16 6.79
N ARG A 4 0.09 -0.80 5.86
CA ARG A 4 -0.28 -0.62 4.45
C ARG A 4 -1.09 -1.83 3.99
N PHE A 5 -2.18 -1.56 3.27
CA PHE A 5 -2.97 -2.59 2.61
C PHE A 5 -2.78 -2.49 1.09
N ASP A 6 -2.80 -3.64 0.43
CA ASP A 6 -2.93 -3.68 -1.03
C ASP A 6 -4.36 -3.32 -1.42
N LEU A 7 -4.49 -2.36 -2.33
CA LEU A 7 -5.75 -1.85 -2.86
C LEU A 7 -5.88 -2.08 -4.37
N SER A 8 -5.02 -2.92 -4.95
CA SER A 8 -5.01 -3.28 -6.38
C SER A 8 -6.37 -3.76 -6.90
N GLN A 9 -7.21 -4.30 -6.02
CA GLN A 9 -8.55 -4.79 -6.34
C GLN A 9 -9.60 -3.67 -6.48
N ILE A 10 -9.30 -2.45 -6.04
CA ILE A 10 -10.17 -1.29 -6.15
C ILE A 10 -9.84 -0.57 -7.46
N PRO A 11 -10.79 -0.43 -8.40
CA PRO A 11 -10.54 0.28 -9.65
C PRO A 11 -10.15 1.74 -9.41
N THR A 12 -9.22 2.25 -10.22
CA THR A 12 -8.88 3.68 -10.23
C THR A 12 -10.14 4.52 -10.49
N GLY A 13 -10.36 5.53 -9.65
CA GLY A 13 -11.53 6.41 -9.71
C GLY A 13 -12.81 5.83 -9.08
N ALA A 14 -12.77 4.65 -8.46
CA ALA A 14 -13.94 4.10 -7.76
C ALA A 14 -14.43 5.07 -6.66
N ALA A 15 -15.76 5.20 -6.54
CA ALA A 15 -16.37 5.96 -5.46
C ALA A 15 -16.44 5.09 -4.21
N ILE A 16 -15.69 5.47 -3.17
CA ILE A 16 -15.66 4.75 -1.90
C ILE A 16 -16.88 5.15 -1.08
N ASP A 17 -17.78 4.20 -0.82
CA ASP A 17 -18.96 4.44 0.01
C ASP A 17 -18.56 4.49 1.49
N SER A 18 -17.75 3.52 1.92
CA SER A 18 -17.23 3.41 3.29
C SER A 18 -15.88 2.69 3.30
N ALA A 19 -14.96 3.09 4.18
CA ALA A 19 -13.79 2.29 4.47
C ALA A 19 -13.52 2.29 5.99
N SER A 20 -13.42 1.12 6.59
CA SER A 20 -13.21 0.95 8.04
C SER A 20 -11.94 0.17 8.30
N LEU A 21 -11.03 0.76 9.06
CA LEU A 21 -9.83 0.12 9.56
C LEU A 21 -10.14 -0.48 10.95
N GLU A 22 -9.97 -1.78 11.10
CA GLU A 22 -10.08 -2.50 12.38
C GLU A 22 -8.68 -2.90 12.87
N LEU A 23 -8.40 -2.59 14.13
CA LEU A 23 -7.15 -2.90 14.84
C LEU A 23 -7.45 -3.67 16.13
N PHE A 24 -6.53 -4.52 16.55
CA PHE A 24 -6.60 -5.24 17.84
C PHE A 24 -5.42 -4.87 18.71
N ALA A 25 -5.68 -4.37 19.93
CA ALA A 25 -4.64 -4.07 20.91
C ALA A 25 -4.35 -5.30 21.77
N GLU A 26 -3.13 -5.83 21.68
CA GLU A 26 -2.68 -7.00 22.45
C GLU A 26 -2.31 -6.61 23.89
N ALA A 27 -1.64 -5.47 24.06
CA ALA A 27 -1.21 -4.98 25.36
C ALA A 27 -1.07 -3.46 25.37
N ILE A 28 -1.21 -2.89 26.56
CA ILE A 28 -0.89 -1.49 26.88
C ILE A 28 0.04 -1.52 28.09
N GLU A 29 1.16 -0.81 28.00
CA GLU A 29 2.18 -0.80 29.06
C GLU A 29 1.76 -0.01 30.31
N TYR A 30 0.67 0.76 30.24
CA TYR A 30 0.23 1.70 31.28
C TYR A 30 -1.31 1.76 31.39
N PRO A 31 -1.87 2.15 32.55
CA PRO A 31 -3.24 1.78 32.92
C PRO A 31 -4.37 2.55 32.21
N SER A 32 -4.07 3.51 31.33
CA SER A 32 -5.11 4.19 30.55
C SER A 32 -5.18 3.64 29.13
N SER A 33 -6.41 3.52 28.60
CA SER A 33 -6.69 3.26 27.18
C SER A 33 -6.73 4.60 26.44
N PRO A 34 -5.62 5.07 25.84
CA PRO A 34 -5.65 6.31 25.08
C PRO A 34 -6.38 6.12 23.73
N ALA A 35 -6.76 7.24 23.13
CA ALA A 35 -7.12 7.24 21.73
C ALA A 35 -5.89 6.94 20.86
N ILE A 36 -6.13 6.24 19.77
CA ILE A 36 -5.18 6.06 18.67
C ILE A 36 -5.64 6.94 17.53
N HIS A 37 -4.68 7.67 16.96
CA HIS A 37 -4.86 8.57 15.84
C HIS A 37 -4.07 8.00 14.66
N CYS A 38 -4.73 7.88 13.52
CA CYS A 38 -4.16 7.37 12.29
C CYS A 38 -4.00 8.50 11.28
N TYR A 39 -2.79 8.62 10.73
CA TYR A 39 -2.40 9.67 9.80
C TYR A 39 -1.93 9.06 8.49
N ARG A 40 -2.18 9.73 7.35
CA ARG A 40 -1.66 9.27 6.06
C ARG A 40 -0.15 9.49 5.99
N VAL A 41 0.59 8.42 5.67
CA VAL A 41 2.03 8.49 5.45
C VAL A 41 2.30 9.16 4.09
N THR A 42 3.27 10.05 4.03
CA THR A 42 3.59 10.82 2.81
C THR A 42 4.88 10.38 2.12
N GLN A 43 5.61 9.44 2.71
CA GLN A 43 6.85 8.89 2.17
C GLN A 43 6.86 7.36 2.26
N ASP A 44 7.48 6.72 1.27
CA ASP A 44 7.61 5.27 1.27
C ASP A 44 8.51 4.76 2.40
N TRP A 45 8.33 3.49 2.77
CA TRP A 45 9.04 2.83 3.85
C TRP A 45 9.16 1.32 3.62
N VAL A 46 10.17 0.72 4.23
CA VAL A 46 10.43 -0.73 4.16
C VAL A 46 9.81 -1.41 5.38
N GLU A 47 9.00 -2.43 5.15
CA GLU A 47 8.47 -3.27 6.23
C GLU A 47 9.58 -4.14 6.83
N GLY A 48 9.69 -4.13 8.16
CA GLY A 48 10.66 -4.94 8.88
C GLY A 48 10.10 -6.33 9.17
N SER A 49 10.95 -7.35 9.20
CA SER A 49 10.54 -8.71 9.59
C SER A 49 10.66 -8.95 11.10
N LYS A 50 11.23 -7.98 11.82
CA LYS A 50 11.54 -8.09 13.25
C LYS A 50 10.45 -7.46 14.11
N LEU A 51 10.17 -8.10 15.24
CA LEU A 51 9.14 -7.66 16.19
C LEU A 51 9.66 -6.53 17.09
N HIS A 52 10.94 -6.54 17.45
CA HIS A 52 11.54 -5.49 18.27
C HIS A 52 12.81 -4.89 17.66
N GLU A 53 13.03 -3.60 17.95
CA GLU A 53 14.24 -2.86 17.53
C GLU A 53 15.55 -3.47 18.09
N TRP A 54 15.46 -4.26 19.16
CA TRP A 54 16.59 -4.94 19.79
C TRP A 54 16.82 -6.39 19.30
N ASP A 55 16.00 -6.91 18.37
CA ASP A 55 16.18 -8.22 17.73
C ASP A 55 17.32 -8.21 16.67
N GLY A 56 18.33 -7.36 16.86
CA GLY A 56 19.46 -7.12 15.96
C GLY A 56 19.28 -5.88 15.07
N THR A 57 20.06 -5.76 13.99
CA THR A 57 19.95 -4.61 13.07
C THR A 57 18.55 -4.52 12.49
N ALA A 58 17.91 -3.35 12.60
CA ALA A 58 16.61 -3.11 11.98
C ALA A 58 16.69 -3.34 10.47
N ASP A 59 15.77 -4.15 9.95
CA ASP A 59 15.65 -4.50 8.53
C ASP A 59 14.48 -3.78 7.83
N GLY A 60 13.74 -2.97 8.58
CA GLY A 60 12.68 -2.10 8.08
C GLY A 60 12.71 -0.72 8.72
N ALA A 61 11.59 -0.02 8.63
CA ALA A 61 11.40 1.30 9.20
C ALA A 61 11.53 1.29 10.72
N THR A 62 12.20 2.31 11.25
CA THR A 62 12.36 2.57 12.68
C THR A 62 11.76 3.92 13.03
N TRP A 63 11.89 4.33 14.30
CA TRP A 63 11.53 5.67 14.75
C TRP A 63 12.26 6.77 13.96
N ILE A 64 13.49 6.50 13.49
CA ILE A 64 14.37 7.50 12.86
C ILE A 64 14.46 7.28 11.34
N SER A 65 14.55 6.03 10.90
CA SER A 65 14.78 5.67 9.50
C SER A 65 13.55 5.10 8.81
N ARG A 66 13.41 5.34 7.50
CA ARG A 66 12.36 4.72 6.66
C ARG A 66 12.68 3.27 6.26
N GLY A 67 13.90 2.82 6.52
CA GLY A 67 14.37 1.47 6.22
C GLY A 67 15.83 1.44 5.78
N PRO A 68 16.43 0.25 5.63
CA PRO A 68 17.78 0.09 5.12
C PRO A 68 17.96 0.77 3.75
N GLY A 69 19.01 1.58 3.61
CA GLY A 69 19.30 2.30 2.35
C GLY A 69 18.35 3.46 2.02
N MET A 70 17.36 3.75 2.86
CA MET A 70 16.48 4.91 2.71
C MET A 70 16.94 6.10 3.55
N ALA A 71 16.56 7.30 3.14
CA ALA A 71 16.73 8.50 3.96
C ALA A 71 15.87 8.42 5.24
N ASN A 72 16.32 9.10 6.30
CA ASN A 72 15.57 9.26 7.54
C ASN A 72 14.21 9.92 7.30
N TRP A 73 13.30 9.74 8.27
CA TRP A 73 12.07 10.55 8.33
C TRP A 73 12.42 12.02 8.46
N THR A 74 11.60 12.92 7.89
CA THR A 74 11.80 14.36 8.12
C THR A 74 11.49 14.76 9.56
N THR A 75 10.60 14.01 10.22
CA THR A 75 10.26 14.12 11.64
C THR A 75 10.34 12.72 12.27
N ALA A 76 10.99 12.59 13.41
CA ALA A 76 11.07 11.31 14.10
C ALA A 76 9.67 10.79 14.44
N GLY A 77 9.47 9.48 14.28
CA GLY A 77 8.15 8.86 14.36
C GLY A 77 7.30 8.94 13.09
N GLY A 78 7.84 9.51 12.00
CA GLY A 78 7.24 9.50 10.67
C GLY A 78 6.98 10.89 10.08
N THR A 79 6.81 10.93 8.75
CA THR A 79 6.30 12.10 8.05
C THR A 79 4.86 11.82 7.60
N PHE A 80 3.91 12.56 8.15
CA PHE A 80 2.48 12.33 7.97
C PHE A 80 1.75 13.61 7.56
N ALA A 81 0.66 13.42 6.82
CA ALA A 81 -0.28 14.47 6.46
C ALA A 81 -1.33 14.69 7.58
N GLU A 82 -2.51 15.18 7.21
CA GLU A 82 -3.66 15.33 8.10
C GLU A 82 -4.09 14.00 8.75
N GLU A 83 -4.70 14.12 9.93
CA GLU A 83 -5.34 12.99 10.61
C GLU A 83 -6.48 12.44 9.74
N VAL A 84 -6.52 11.11 9.61
CA VAL A 84 -7.54 10.39 8.86
C VAL A 84 -8.68 9.99 9.79
N CYS A 85 -8.33 9.39 10.94
CA CYS A 85 -9.29 9.04 11.97
C CYS A 85 -8.64 8.80 13.32
N SER A 86 -9.47 8.75 14.35
CA SER A 86 -9.08 8.31 15.68
C SER A 86 -10.14 7.40 16.29
N THR A 87 -9.71 6.57 17.24
CA THR A 87 -10.60 5.70 18.01
C THR A 87 -9.98 5.30 19.34
N ASN A 88 -10.82 4.98 20.32
CA ASN A 88 -10.39 4.43 21.60
C ASN A 88 -10.20 2.93 21.48
N VAL A 89 -9.17 2.38 22.09
CA VAL A 89 -8.93 0.94 22.08
C VAL A 89 -8.60 0.43 23.48
N ALA A 90 -9.16 -0.73 23.82
CA ALA A 90 -8.90 -1.43 25.06
C ALA A 90 -8.07 -2.69 24.81
N VAL A 91 -7.26 -3.08 25.80
CA VAL A 91 -6.49 -4.33 25.75
C VAL A 91 -7.42 -5.51 25.50
N GLY A 92 -7.04 -6.37 24.57
CA GLY A 92 -7.80 -7.56 24.22
C GLY A 92 -9.11 -7.27 23.48
N GLN A 93 -9.29 -6.05 22.95
CA GLN A 93 -10.47 -5.65 22.21
C GLN A 93 -10.09 -5.15 20.81
N LYS A 94 -11.06 -5.29 19.90
CA LYS A 94 -11.02 -4.68 18.57
C LYS A 94 -11.50 -3.24 18.66
N SER A 95 -10.91 -2.37 17.87
CA SER A 95 -11.39 -1.03 17.65
C SER A 95 -11.32 -0.68 16.18
N SER A 96 -12.23 0.18 15.71
CA SER A 96 -12.28 0.60 14.32
C SER A 96 -12.42 2.10 14.16
N CYS A 97 -11.92 2.62 13.03
CA CYS A 97 -12.13 4.01 12.65
C CYS A 97 -12.29 4.18 11.12
N ASP A 98 -12.97 5.26 10.72
CA ASP A 98 -13.30 5.56 9.34
C ASP A 98 -12.09 6.10 8.57
N VAL A 99 -11.62 5.33 7.58
CA VAL A 99 -10.48 5.69 6.72
C VAL A 99 -10.90 6.04 5.30
N LYS A 100 -12.20 6.28 5.05
CA LYS A 100 -12.75 6.58 3.72
C LYS A 100 -12.00 7.69 3.01
N SER A 101 -11.65 8.77 3.72
CA SER A 101 -10.97 9.92 3.12
C SER A 101 -9.60 9.56 2.55
N ALA A 102 -8.83 8.70 3.22
CA ALA A 102 -7.55 8.21 2.74
C ALA A 102 -7.74 7.24 1.55
N VAL A 103 -8.64 6.27 1.68
CA VAL A 103 -8.90 5.27 0.63
C VAL A 103 -9.42 5.93 -0.65
N GLN A 104 -10.29 6.94 -0.54
CA GLN A 104 -10.77 7.69 -1.70
C GLN A 104 -9.63 8.44 -2.43
N LYS A 105 -8.69 9.04 -1.69
CA LYS A 105 -7.55 9.72 -2.30
C LYS A 105 -6.65 8.76 -3.07
N TRP A 106 -6.40 7.58 -2.51
CA TRP A 106 -5.63 6.51 -3.14
C TRP A 106 -6.33 5.96 -4.37
N ALA A 107 -7.63 5.63 -4.27
CA ALA A 107 -8.43 5.19 -5.41
C ALA A 107 -8.45 6.22 -6.55
N ASN A 108 -8.51 7.51 -6.21
CA ASN A 108 -8.48 8.59 -7.21
C ASN A 108 -7.08 8.87 -7.78
N GLY A 109 -6.01 8.26 -7.26
CA GLY A 109 -4.63 8.59 -7.63
C GLY A 109 -4.19 10.00 -7.22
N THR A 110 -4.94 10.69 -6.35
CA THR A 110 -4.61 12.05 -5.88
C THR A 110 -3.58 12.06 -4.74
N ALA A 111 -3.28 10.88 -4.18
CA ALA A 111 -2.18 10.64 -3.27
C ALA A 111 -1.63 9.21 -3.46
N PRO A 112 -0.32 8.98 -3.30
CA PRO A 112 0.24 7.64 -3.26
C PRO A 112 -0.21 6.88 -1.99
N ASN A 113 -0.34 5.57 -2.09
CA ASN A 113 -0.64 4.68 -0.97
C ASN A 113 0.66 4.21 -0.27
N TYR A 114 1.15 5.02 0.67
CA TYR A 114 2.19 4.60 1.61
C TYR A 114 1.62 4.07 2.94
N GLY A 115 0.30 3.87 3.00
CA GLY A 115 -0.37 3.41 4.21
C GLY A 115 -0.62 4.50 5.26
N LEU A 116 -0.83 4.05 6.50
CA LEU A 116 -1.18 4.86 7.66
C LEU A 116 -0.14 4.67 8.78
N MET A 117 0.12 5.75 9.51
CA MET A 117 0.80 5.73 10.81
C MET A 117 -0.26 5.90 11.89
N CYS A 118 -0.49 4.86 12.69
CA CYS A 118 -1.39 4.89 13.85
C CYS A 118 -0.58 4.97 15.14
N ARG A 119 -0.80 6.01 15.94
CA ARG A 119 -0.08 6.28 17.19
C ARG A 119 -0.99 6.94 18.22
N ASN A 120 -0.60 6.90 19.48
CA ASN A 120 -1.25 7.69 20.53
C ASN A 120 -0.73 9.15 20.51
N GLU A 121 -1.44 10.05 21.19
CA GLU A 121 -1.03 11.47 21.32
C GLU A 121 0.10 11.68 22.34
N ILE A 122 0.32 10.74 23.25
CA ILE A 122 1.28 10.90 24.34
C ILE A 122 2.63 10.31 23.94
N GLU A 123 3.49 11.17 23.41
CA GLU A 123 4.90 10.84 23.17
C GLU A 123 5.56 10.49 24.51
N TRP A 124 6.21 9.32 24.60
CA TRP A 124 6.89 8.78 25.80
C TRP A 124 5.99 8.25 26.93
N ALA A 125 4.69 8.09 26.73
CA ALA A 125 3.84 7.35 27.66
C ALA A 125 3.01 6.29 26.94
N ASN A 126 2.86 5.14 27.60
CA ASN A 126 1.90 4.10 27.24
C ASN A 126 2.18 3.47 25.88
N GLY A 127 3.22 2.64 25.80
CA GLY A 127 3.45 1.75 24.65
C GLY A 127 2.22 0.88 24.41
N MET A 128 1.75 0.87 23.18
CA MET A 128 0.62 0.05 22.75
C MET A 128 1.09 -0.95 21.71
N LEU A 129 0.84 -2.22 22.00
CA LEU A 129 1.16 -3.34 21.12
C LEU A 129 -0.11 -3.72 20.36
N PHE A 130 -0.02 -3.67 19.03
CA PHE A 130 -1.09 -4.09 18.13
C PHE A 130 -0.66 -5.36 17.42
N THR A 131 -1.62 -6.24 17.16
CA THR A 131 -1.38 -7.41 16.31
C THR A 131 -0.98 -6.94 14.91
N SER A 132 0.06 -7.55 14.33
CA SER A 132 0.52 -7.30 12.95
C SER A 132 0.01 -8.36 11.97
N SER A 133 0.44 -8.32 10.71
CA SER A 133 0.20 -9.37 9.71
C SER A 133 0.73 -10.75 10.13
N GLU A 134 1.78 -10.79 10.95
CA GLU A 134 2.44 -11.99 11.46
C GLU A 134 1.75 -12.56 12.70
N GLY A 135 0.75 -11.87 13.24
CA GLY A 135 0.02 -12.30 14.42
C GLY A 135 -0.54 -13.72 14.28
N ALA A 136 -0.33 -14.55 15.31
CA ALA A 136 -0.71 -15.96 15.28
C ALA A 136 -2.22 -16.18 15.05
N ASN A 137 -3.06 -15.30 15.63
CA ASN A 137 -4.50 -15.32 15.41
C ASN A 137 -4.88 -14.43 14.23
N ALA A 138 -5.20 -15.04 13.09
CA ALA A 138 -5.64 -14.32 11.89
C ALA A 138 -6.86 -13.42 12.13
N ALA A 139 -7.74 -13.75 13.09
CA ALA A 139 -8.92 -12.94 13.39
C ALA A 139 -8.59 -11.60 14.09
N ASN A 140 -7.39 -11.48 14.66
CA ASN A 140 -6.93 -10.27 15.35
C ASN A 140 -6.02 -9.40 14.48
N ARG A 141 -5.60 -9.88 13.31
CA ARG A 141 -4.75 -9.10 12.39
C ARG A 141 -5.49 -7.85 11.92
N PRO A 142 -4.77 -6.76 11.60
CA PRO A 142 -5.39 -5.56 11.10
C PRO A 142 -6.22 -5.85 9.84
N LYS A 143 -7.42 -5.27 9.77
CA LYS A 143 -8.33 -5.51 8.66
C LYS A 143 -8.88 -4.19 8.13
N LEU A 144 -8.75 -3.99 6.83
CA LEU A 144 -9.41 -2.92 6.11
C LEU A 144 -10.65 -3.49 5.40
N THR A 145 -11.82 -2.93 5.70
CA THR A 145 -13.07 -3.26 4.99
C THR A 145 -13.48 -2.07 4.15
N VAL A 146 -13.57 -2.23 2.83
CA VAL A 146 -13.95 -1.17 1.89
C VAL A 146 -15.21 -1.57 1.13
N ASN A 147 -16.21 -0.69 1.13
CA ASN A 147 -17.37 -0.76 0.25
C ASN A 147 -17.24 0.38 -0.76
N TYR A 148 -17.40 0.07 -2.04
CA TYR A 148 -17.28 1.04 -3.11
C TYR A 148 -18.28 0.75 -4.23
N ASN A 149 -18.72 1.81 -4.88
CA ASN A 149 -19.60 1.81 -6.03
C ASN A 149 -18.88 2.44 -7.21
N GLY A 150 -19.29 2.09 -8.43
CA GLY A 150 -18.95 2.90 -9.60
C GLY A 150 -17.46 2.96 -9.95
N GLY A 151 -16.75 1.84 -9.86
CA GLY A 151 -15.59 1.65 -10.72
C GLY A 151 -16.09 1.38 -12.14
N SER A 152 -16.51 2.41 -12.88
CA SER A 152 -16.63 2.33 -14.34
C SER A 152 -15.26 2.42 -15.02
N GLY A 153 -14.17 2.21 -14.28
CA GLY A 153 -12.92 1.82 -14.88
C GLY A 153 -13.12 0.41 -15.41
N THR A 154 -13.00 0.25 -16.73
CA THR A 154 -12.52 -1.01 -17.29
C THR A 154 -11.45 -1.60 -16.35
N PRO A 155 -11.38 -2.93 -16.16
CA PRO A 155 -10.19 -3.54 -15.57
C PRO A 155 -8.95 -2.85 -16.17
N PRO A 156 -7.84 -2.68 -15.41
CA PRO A 156 -6.59 -2.27 -16.04
C PRO A 156 -6.44 -3.12 -17.32
N PRO A 157 -6.26 -2.49 -18.50
CA PRO A 157 -6.20 -3.25 -19.73
C PRO A 157 -5.18 -4.37 -19.51
N SER A 158 -5.55 -5.59 -19.92
CA SER A 158 -4.66 -6.74 -19.80
C SER A 158 -3.29 -6.36 -20.37
N ASP A 159 -2.25 -6.75 -19.66
CA ASP A 159 -0.84 -6.63 -20.04
C ASP A 159 -0.27 -8.01 -19.70
N ALA A 160 -0.32 -8.91 -20.68
CA ALA A 160 -0.08 -10.33 -20.47
C ALA A 160 1.40 -10.67 -20.32
N ASP A 161 2.31 -9.81 -20.79
CA ASP A 161 3.75 -10.00 -20.71
C ASP A 161 4.47 -9.06 -19.72
N GLY A 162 3.75 -8.06 -19.18
CA GLY A 162 4.21 -7.20 -18.10
C GLY A 162 5.22 -6.13 -18.53
N ASP A 163 5.23 -5.74 -19.80
CA ASP A 163 6.17 -4.77 -20.33
C ASP A 163 5.77 -3.30 -20.12
N GLY A 164 4.54 -3.06 -19.65
CA GLY A 164 3.98 -1.74 -19.40
C GLY A 164 3.16 -1.15 -20.55
N VAL A 165 2.96 -1.90 -21.63
CA VAL A 165 2.04 -1.60 -22.73
C VAL A 165 0.82 -2.53 -22.61
N ALA A 166 -0.37 -1.98 -22.80
CA ALA A 166 -1.60 -2.77 -22.74
C ALA A 166 -1.74 -3.69 -23.97
N ASP A 167 -2.21 -4.94 -23.81
CA ASP A 167 -2.44 -5.94 -24.87
C ASP A 167 -3.21 -5.37 -26.09
N GLY A 168 -4.12 -4.41 -25.85
CA GLY A 168 -4.91 -3.77 -26.91
C GLY A 168 -4.19 -2.69 -27.70
N SER A 169 -2.99 -2.29 -27.26
CA SER A 169 -2.11 -1.30 -27.88
C SER A 169 -0.69 -1.83 -28.08
N ASP A 170 -0.45 -3.09 -27.72
CA ASP A 170 0.82 -3.78 -27.80
C ASP A 170 0.92 -4.52 -29.14
N ASN A 171 1.99 -4.25 -29.90
CA ASN A 171 2.29 -4.96 -31.13
C ASN A 171 2.90 -6.35 -30.90
N CYS A 172 3.20 -6.72 -29.65
CA CYS A 172 3.60 -8.07 -29.23
C CYS A 172 3.00 -8.51 -27.87
N PRO A 173 1.67 -8.73 -27.73
CA PRO A 173 0.94 -8.98 -26.46
C PRO A 173 1.35 -10.21 -25.62
N SER A 174 2.41 -10.92 -25.99
CA SER A 174 2.91 -12.09 -25.27
C SER A 174 4.44 -12.12 -25.16
N VAL A 175 5.13 -11.09 -25.67
CA VAL A 175 6.57 -10.99 -25.73
C VAL A 175 6.99 -9.54 -25.46
N SER A 176 7.45 -9.31 -24.24
CA SER A 176 7.80 -7.98 -23.73
C SER A 176 8.66 -7.14 -24.70
N ASN A 177 8.16 -5.98 -25.10
CA ASN A 177 8.81 -4.99 -25.94
C ASN A 177 8.30 -3.57 -25.69
N ALA A 178 8.59 -3.01 -24.52
CA ALA A 178 8.13 -1.68 -24.10
C ALA A 178 8.46 -0.51 -25.06
N ASN A 179 9.37 -0.71 -26.03
CA ASN A 179 9.71 0.28 -27.06
C ASN A 179 8.79 0.25 -28.30
N GLN A 180 7.97 -0.80 -28.44
CA GLN A 180 6.99 -1.00 -29.52
C GLN A 180 7.59 -0.81 -30.92
N LEU A 181 8.85 -1.25 -31.11
CA LEU A 181 9.50 -1.14 -32.42
C LEU A 181 8.81 -2.04 -33.44
N ASN A 182 8.45 -1.46 -34.59
CA ASN A 182 7.87 -2.12 -35.74
C ASN A 182 8.43 -1.43 -36.99
N THR A 183 9.25 -2.16 -37.75
CA THR A 183 10.08 -1.59 -38.83
C THR A 183 9.37 -1.59 -40.18
N ASP A 184 8.53 -2.58 -40.46
CA ASP A 184 7.78 -2.69 -41.71
C ASP A 184 6.36 -2.07 -41.63
N GLY A 185 5.88 -1.80 -40.43
CA GLY A 185 4.61 -1.14 -40.14
C GLY A 185 3.39 -2.08 -40.17
N ASP A 186 3.59 -3.39 -40.03
CA ASP A 186 2.50 -4.37 -40.00
C ASP A 186 1.81 -4.44 -38.60
N ALA A 187 1.12 -5.53 -38.28
CA ALA A 187 0.44 -5.68 -36.98
C ALA A 187 1.37 -6.18 -35.84
N GLN A 188 2.56 -6.66 -36.16
CA GLN A 188 3.51 -7.28 -35.24
C GLN A 188 4.70 -6.35 -34.95
N GLY A 189 5.26 -6.43 -33.76
CA GLY A 189 6.53 -5.77 -33.44
C GLY A 189 7.72 -6.64 -33.84
N ASN A 190 8.90 -6.01 -34.02
CA ASN A 190 10.13 -6.71 -34.43
C ASN A 190 10.49 -7.93 -33.55
N VAL A 191 10.04 -7.98 -32.29
CA VAL A 191 10.37 -9.10 -31.38
C VAL A 191 9.46 -10.31 -31.54
N CYS A 192 8.28 -10.14 -32.13
CA CYS A 192 7.29 -11.20 -32.33
C CYS A 192 6.95 -11.42 -33.82
N ASP A 193 7.49 -10.59 -34.71
CA ASP A 193 7.52 -10.81 -36.14
C ASP A 193 8.68 -11.73 -36.54
N ALA A 194 8.43 -12.62 -37.49
CA ALA A 194 9.43 -13.51 -38.05
C ALA A 194 10.15 -12.90 -39.27
N ASP A 195 9.66 -11.79 -39.84
CA ASP A 195 10.24 -11.08 -40.99
C ASP A 195 10.09 -9.57 -40.73
N ASP A 196 10.94 -9.01 -39.86
CA ASP A 196 10.72 -7.71 -39.24
C ASP A 196 10.92 -6.50 -40.18
N ASP A 197 11.43 -6.72 -41.39
CA ASP A 197 11.57 -5.69 -42.44
C ASP A 197 10.85 -6.03 -43.76
N ASN A 198 10.14 -7.17 -43.82
CA ASN A 198 9.32 -7.63 -44.93
C ASN A 198 10.07 -7.74 -46.26
N ASP A 199 11.36 -8.08 -46.20
CA ASP A 199 12.21 -8.30 -47.38
C ASP A 199 12.15 -9.75 -47.90
N GLY A 200 11.47 -10.63 -47.17
CA GLY A 200 11.30 -12.05 -47.47
C GLY A 200 12.38 -12.95 -46.87
N VAL A 201 13.18 -12.45 -45.94
CA VAL A 201 14.17 -13.18 -45.15
C VAL A 201 13.86 -13.01 -43.66
N ALA A 202 13.84 -14.14 -42.94
CA ALA A 202 13.69 -14.17 -41.49
C ALA A 202 15.01 -13.89 -40.74
#